data_AF-A0A2T4JNN4-F1
#
_entry.id   AF-A0A2T4JNN4-F1
#
_cell.length_a   1.000
_cell.length_b   1.000
_cell.length_c   1.000
_cell.angle_alpha   90.00
_cell.angle_beta   90.00
_cell.angle_gamma   90.00
#
_symmetry.space_group_name_H-M   'P 1'
#
loop_
_entity.id
_entity.type
_entity.pdbx_description
1 polymer ?
#
loop_
_entity_poly.entity_id
_entity_poly.type
_entity_poly.pdbx_seq_one_letter_code
_entity_poly.pdbx_strand_id
1 'polypeptide(L)' 'MTTVVMLDPAAPDRMERVAAFLPEGWRLTTAASRAAEDQLAALQGARYAITGDVPVSAA' A
#
# COMPACT_ATOMS: atom_id res chain seq x y z
N MET A 1 2.11 -15.37 -7.40
CA MET A 1 1.21 -14.21 -7.37
C MET A 1 2.01 -13.00 -6.93
N THR A 2 1.96 -11.88 -7.64
CA THR A 2 2.75 -10.68 -7.31
C THR A 2 1.94 -9.77 -6.40
N THR A 3 2.52 -9.40 -5.25
CA THR A 3 1.91 -8.47 -4.29
C THR A 3 2.64 -7.14 -4.31
N VAL A 4 1.88 -6.05 -4.43
CA VAL A 4 2.33 -4.68 -4.23
C VAL A 4 1.72 -4.19 -2.92
N VAL A 5 2.52 -3.57 -2.06
CA VAL A 5 2.04 -2.96 -0.81
C VAL A 5 2.14 -1.44 -0.88
N MET A 6 1.08 -0.74 -0.48
CA MET A 6 1.09 0.70 -0.22
C MET A 6 1.40 0.94 1.25
N LEU A 7 2.51 1.63 1.54
CA LEU A 7 2.92 1.86 2.94
C LEU A 7 2.18 3.04 3.60
N ASP A 8 1.53 3.88 2.80
CA ASP A 8 0.59 4.89 3.28
C ASP A 8 -0.80 4.26 3.43
N PRO A 9 -1.34 4.09 4.66
CA PRO A 9 -2.64 3.48 4.87
C PRO A 9 -3.74 4.13 4.05
N ALA A 10 -4.39 3.34 3.20
CA ALA A 10 -5.43 3.82 2.31
C ALA A 10 -6.78 3.19 2.60
N ALA A 11 -7.85 3.99 2.48
CA ALA A 11 -9.22 3.52 2.61
C ALA A 11 -9.56 2.47 1.52
N PRO A 12 -10.47 1.51 1.79
CA PRO A 12 -10.83 0.45 0.86
C PRO A 12 -11.19 0.95 -0.55
N ASP A 13 -12.01 1.99 -0.66
CA ASP A 13 -12.40 2.56 -1.96
C ASP A 13 -11.20 3.07 -2.77
N ARG A 14 -10.15 3.59 -2.11
CA ARG A 14 -8.92 3.99 -2.79
C ARG A 14 -8.15 2.77 -3.27
N MET A 15 -8.09 1.73 -2.46
CA MET A 15 -7.43 0.47 -2.81
C MET A 15 -8.09 -0.19 -4.02
N GLU A 16 -9.42 -0.23 -4.07
CA GLU A 16 -10.17 -0.78 -5.20
C GLU A 16 -9.90 0.01 -6.49
N ARG A 17 -9.92 1.35 -6.43
CA ARG A 17 -9.59 2.19 -7.58
C ARG A 17 -8.16 1.94 -8.10
N VAL A 18 -7.18 1.80 -7.20
CA VAL A 18 -5.78 1.56 -7.60
C VAL A 18 -5.60 0.14 -8.13
N ALA A 19 -6.26 -0.85 -7.53
CA ALA A 19 -6.19 -2.25 -7.96
C ALA A 19 -6.65 -2.45 -9.41
N ALA A 20 -7.60 -1.64 -9.90
CA ALA A 20 -8.06 -1.68 -11.28
C ALA A 20 -6.97 -1.37 -12.34
N PHE A 21 -5.86 -0.75 -11.94
CA PHE A 21 -4.72 -0.46 -12.82
C PHE A 21 -3.61 -1.51 -12.75
N LEU A 22 -3.74 -2.51 -11.88
CA LEU A 22 -2.73 -3.56 -11.78
C LEU A 22 -2.91 -4.60 -12.90
N PRO A 23 -1.81 -5.23 -13.36
CA PRO A 23 -1.89 -6.34 -14.28
C PRO A 23 -2.73 -7.49 -13.69
N GLU A 24 -3.32 -8.30 -14.56
CA GLU A 24 -4.09 -9.47 -14.15
C GLU A 24 -3.25 -10.39 -13.22
N GLY A 25 -3.88 -10.90 -12.16
CA GLY A 25 -3.24 -11.79 -11.18
C GLY A 25 -2.32 -11.08 -10.18
N TRP A 26 -2.24 -9.75 -10.19
CA TRP A 26 -1.56 -8.99 -9.15
C TRP A 26 -2.50 -8.64 -8.01
N ARG A 27 -1.93 -8.50 -6.81
CA ARG A 27 -2.66 -8.08 -5.61
C ARG A 27 -2.11 -6.76 -5.08
N LEU A 28 -3.01 -5.89 -4.65
CA LEU A 28 -2.69 -4.69 -3.89
C LEU A 28 -3.06 -4.89 -2.42
N THR A 29 -2.14 -4.55 -1.51
CA THR A 29 -2.39 -4.48 -0.07
C THR A 29 -1.90 -3.14 0.48
N THR A 30 -2.28 -2.80 1.71
CA THR A 30 -1.82 -1.58 2.39
C THR A 30 -1.33 -1.91 3.79
N ALA A 31 -0.39 -1.11 4.32
CA ALA A 31 -0.02 -1.18 5.73
C ALA A 31 -1.20 -0.78 6.62
N ALA A 32 -1.27 -1.36 7.82
CA ALA A 32 -2.31 -1.06 8.80
C ALA A 32 -2.16 0.34 9.40
N SER A 33 -0.92 0.79 9.58
CA SER A 33 -0.58 2.14 10.05
C SER A 33 0.78 2.59 9.52
N ARG A 34 1.22 3.80 9.92
CA ARG A 34 2.57 4.30 9.67
C ARG A 34 3.60 3.88 10.73
N ALA A 35 3.21 3.06 11.71
CA ALA A 35 4.14 2.51 12.68
C ALA A 35 5.13 1.56 11.99
N ALA A 36 6.39 1.58 12.42
CA ALA A 36 7.45 0.78 11.80
C ALA A 36 7.13 -0.73 11.79
N GLU A 37 6.52 -1.24 12.86
CA GLU A 37 6.13 -2.65 13.00
C GLU A 37 5.09 -3.06 11.94
N ASP A 38 4.05 -2.24 11.75
CA ASP A 38 3.01 -2.50 10.75
C ASP A 38 3.56 -2.39 9.33
N GLN A 39 4.46 -1.45 9.06
CA GLN A 39 5.10 -1.34 7.76
C GLN A 39 6.01 -2.53 7.45
N LEU A 40 6.81 -2.97 8.43
CA LEU A 40 7.64 -4.17 8.29
C LEU A 40 6.79 -5.42 8.07
N ALA A 41 5.69 -5.57 8.81
CA ALA A 41 4.75 -6.67 8.62
C ALA A 41 4.13 -6.64 7.21
N ALA A 42 3.72 -5.45 6.72
CA ALA A 42 3.10 -5.29 5.42
C ALA A 42 4.08 -5.54 4.24
N LEU A 43 5.38 -5.33 4.45
CA LEU A 43 6.43 -5.64 3.48
C LEU A 43 6.68 -7.15 3.34
N GLN A 44 6.33 -7.96 4.34
CA GLN A 44 6.57 -9.41 4.29
C GLN A 44 5.77 -10.05 3.14
N GLY A 45 6.49 -10.66 2.18
CA GLY A 45 5.89 -11.30 1.01
C GLY A 45 5.44 -10.34 -0.09
N ALA A 46 5.60 -9.02 0.09
CA ALA A 46 5.44 -8.06 -0.98
C ALA A 46 6.63 -8.12 -1.93
N ARG A 47 6.36 -8.09 -3.24
CA ARG A 47 7.42 -7.99 -4.25
C ARG A 47 7.85 -6.55 -4.49
N TYR A 48 6.90 -5.62 -4.32
CA TYR A 48 7.10 -4.19 -4.52
C TYR A 48 6.40 -3.41 -3.42
N ALA A 49 6.95 -2.25 -3.09
CA ALA A 49 6.36 -1.31 -2.14
C ALA A 49 6.19 0.06 -2.81
N ILE A 50 5.04 0.68 -2.58
CA ILE A 50 4.77 2.08 -2.89
C ILE A 50 4.89 2.84 -1.59
N THR A 51 5.88 3.72 -1.52
CA THR A 51 6.10 4.63 -0.40
C THR A 51 5.89 6.06 -0.87
N GLY A 52 5.35 6.89 0.01
CA GLY A 52 5.21 8.31 -0.20
C GLY A 52 5.15 8.98 1.17
N ASP A 53 6.15 9.79 1.47
CA ASP A 53 6.13 10.68 2.64
C ASP A 53 5.99 12.10 2.12
N VAL A 54 4.74 12.47 1.80
CA VAL A 54 4.42 13.84 1.42
C VAL A 54 3.79 14.50 2.64
N PRO A 55 4.46 15.46 3.30
CA PRO A 55 3.84 16.23 4.36
C PRO A 55 2.62 16.95 3.79
N VAL A 56 1.44 16.67 4.35
CA VAL A 56 0.22 17.41 4.01
C VAL A 56 0.30 18.76 4.70
N SER A 57 0.89 19.75 4.04
CA SER A 57 0.97 21.11 4.53
C SER A 57 -0.28 21.91 4.12
N ALA A 58 -1.44 21.58 4.69
CA ALA A 58 -2.59 22.46 4.93
C ALA A 58 -3.76 21.69 5.57
N ALA A 59 -4.46 22.38 6.47
CA ALA A 59 -5.64 21.93 7.22
C ALA A 59 -6.95 22.10 6.44
#